data_AF-A0A6N6LMP3-F1
#
_entry.id   AF-A0A6N6LMP3-F1
#
_cell.length_a   1.000
_cell.length_b   1.000
_cell.length_c   1.000
_cell.angle_alpha   90.00
_cell.angle_beta   90.00
_cell.angle_gamma   90.00
#
_symmetry.space_group_name_H-M   'P 1'
#
loop_
_entity.id
_entity.type
_entity.pdbx_description
1 polymer ?
#
loop_
_entity_poly.entity_id
_entity_poly.type
_entity_poly.pdbx_seq_one_letter_code
_entity_poly.pdbx_strand_id
1 'polypeptide(L)' 'MACTNKTQVIENVRVERLKIPSELLTLKPLKKPIIENERDIIKAYSYLFQAYKECEINIQKIKELQEN' A
#
# COMPACT_ATOMS: atom_id res chain seq x y z
N MET A 1 2.83 -53.65 24.34
CA MET A 1 2.22 -52.31 24.38
C MET A 1 3.02 -51.42 23.44
N ALA A 2 2.44 -51.05 22.30
CA ALA A 2 3.08 -50.22 21.30
C ALA A 2 2.78 -48.74 21.60
N CYS A 3 3.78 -47.97 22.01
CA CYS A 3 3.68 -46.52 22.12
C CYS A 3 3.95 -45.92 20.75
N THR A 4 2.89 -45.48 20.07
CA THR A 4 2.97 -44.74 18.82
C THR A 4 3.43 -43.31 19.11
N ASN A 5 4.72 -43.06 18.91
CA ASN A 5 5.28 -41.71 18.95
C ASN A 5 4.66 -40.90 17.80
N LYS A 6 3.72 -40.01 18.13
CA LYS A 6 3.14 -39.06 17.19
C LYS A 6 4.19 -38.00 16.89
N THR A 7 4.97 -38.21 15.84
CA THR A 7 5.86 -37.21 15.27
C THR A 7 5.00 -36.04 14.79
N GLN A 8 5.07 -34.90 15.49
CA GLN A 8 4.46 -33.67 15.00
C GLN A 8 5.28 -33.19 13.80
N VAL A 9 4.64 -33.15 12.64
CA VAL A 9 5.20 -32.50 11.44
C VAL A 9 5.14 -31.01 11.71
N ILE A 10 6.28 -30.41 12.04
CA ILE A 10 6.41 -28.95 12.10
C ILE A 10 6.40 -28.48 10.65
N GLU A 11 5.23 -28.08 10.16
CA GLU A 11 5.13 -27.38 8.88
C GLU A 11 5.97 -26.11 9.00
N ASN A 12 7.08 -26.04 8.26
CA ASN A 12 7.94 -24.88 8.19
C ASN A 12 7.13 -23.70 7.65
N VAL A 13 6.60 -22.87 8.56
CA VAL A 13 5.97 -21.60 8.23
C VAL A 13 7.05 -20.68 7.67
N ARG A 14 7.23 -20.71 6.34
CA ARG A 14 8.05 -19.74 5.63
C ARG A 14 7.30 -18.42 5.65
N VAL A 15 7.79 -17.49 6.44
CA VAL A 15 7.33 -16.10 6.39
C VAL A 15 7.90 -15.49 5.10
N GLU A 16 7.17 -15.61 3.99
CA GLU A 16 7.46 -14.87 2.77
C GLU A 16 7.12 -13.40 3.01
N ARG A 17 8.13 -12.61 3.35
CA ARG A 17 8.00 -11.16 3.41
C ARG A 17 7.83 -10.65 1.98
N LEU A 18 6.59 -10.50 1.54
CA LEU A 18 6.26 -9.82 0.29
C LEU A 18 6.96 -8.46 0.29
N LYS A 19 7.91 -8.30 -0.62
CA LYS A 19 8.73 -7.08 -0.74
C LYS A 19 7.90 -6.03 -1.45
N ILE A 20 6.97 -5.39 -0.74
CA ILE A 20 6.19 -4.28 -1.28
C ILE A 20 7.18 -3.15 -1.62
N PRO A 21 7.20 -2.67 -2.89
CA PRO A 21 8.02 -1.52 -3.26
C PRO A 21 7.73 -0.32 -2.35
N SER A 22 8.76 0.24 -1.73
CA SER A 22 8.65 1.35 -0.77
C SER A 22 7.96 2.57 -1.38
N GLU A 23 8.07 2.74 -2.71
CA GLU A 23 7.43 3.78 -3.49
C GLU A 23 5.89 3.74 -3.38
N LEU A 24 5.29 2.55 -3.32
CA LEU A 24 3.83 2.39 -3.18
C LEU A 24 3.34 2.77 -1.78
N LEU A 25 4.23 2.68 -0.78
CA LEU A 25 3.95 3.02 0.61
C LEU A 25 4.29 4.48 0.94
N THR A 26 4.98 5.18 0.04
CA THR A 26 5.43 6.55 0.28
C THR A 26 4.36 7.55 -0.18
N LEU A 27 3.65 8.12 0.78
CA LEU A 27 2.75 9.25 0.53
C LEU A 27 3.54 10.56 0.56
N LYS A 28 3.59 11.27 -0.57
CA LYS A 28 4.21 12.60 -0.61
C LYS A 28 3.29 13.60 0.12
N PRO A 29 3.80 14.34 1.12
CA PRO A 29 3.00 15.35 1.79
C PRO A 29 2.59 16.44 0.80
N LEU A 30 1.29 16.73 0.77
CA LEU A 30 0.76 17.82 -0.05
C LEU A 30 1.11 19.16 0.60
N LYS A 31 1.72 20.05 -0.18
CA LYS A 31 1.96 21.43 0.25
C LYS A 31 0.64 22.19 0.31
N LYS A 32 0.51 23.07 1.30
CA LYS A 32 -0.62 23.99 1.36
C LYS A 32 -0.62 24.87 0.10
N PRO A 33 -1.73 24.94 -0.66
CA PRO A 33 -1.80 25.80 -1.84
C PRO A 33 -1.81 27.28 -1.43
N ILE A 34 -1.15 28.11 -2.23
CA ILE A 34 -1.22 29.57 -2.14
C ILE A 34 -2.32 29.99 -3.12
N ILE A 35 -3.34 30.70 -2.62
CA ILE A 35 -4.50 31.10 -3.40
C ILE A 35 -4.46 32.61 -3.53
N GLU A 36 -4.23 33.09 -4.75
CA GLU A 36 -4.25 34.52 -5.06
C GLU A 36 -5.52 34.88 -5.85
N ASN A 37 -6.00 33.95 -6.68
CA ASN A 37 -7.19 34.12 -7.51
C ASN A 37 -8.07 32.86 -7.53
N GLU A 38 -9.31 32.97 -8.02
CA GLU A 38 -10.26 31.85 -8.11
C GLU A 38 -9.74 30.66 -8.94
N ARG A 39 -8.90 30.92 -9.96
CA ARG A 39 -8.26 29.87 -10.74
C ARG A 39 -7.32 29.00 -9.90
N ASP A 40 -6.68 29.58 -8.88
CA ASP A 40 -5.78 28.85 -7.99
C ASP A 40 -6.56 27.89 -7.09
N ILE A 41 -7.80 28.25 -6.74
CA ILE A 41 -8.72 27.37 -6.02
C ILE A 41 -8.99 26.12 -6.86
N ILE A 42 -9.38 26.29 -8.13
CA ILE A 42 -9.66 25.17 -9.04
C ILE A 42 -8.41 24.29 -9.18
N LYS A 43 -7.24 24.92 -9.41
CA LYS A 43 -5.96 24.22 -9.55
C LYS A 43 -5.60 23.43 -8.29
N ALA A 44 -5.81 23.99 -7.11
CA ALA A 44 -5.57 23.31 -5.84
C ALA A 44 -6.43 22.06 -5.69
N TYR A 45 -7.73 22.15 -6.02
CA TYR A 45 -8.62 20.99 -6.01
C TYR A 45 -8.23 19.94 -7.05
N SER A 46 -7.81 20.36 -8.25
CA SER A 46 -7.31 19.42 -9.28
C SER A 46 -6.09 18.65 -8.80
N TYR A 47 -5.12 19.33 -8.16
CA TYR A 47 -3.95 18.65 -7.58
C TYR A 47 -4.30 17.70 -6.44
N LEU A 48 -5.23 18.11 -5.55
CA LEU A 48 -5.70 17.27 -4.47
C LEU A 48 -6.35 15.99 -5.02
N PHE A 49 -7.19 16.14 -6.05
CA PHE A 49 -7.85 15.00 -6.70
C PHE A 49 -6.84 14.08 -7.40
N GLN A 50 -5.84 14.63 -8.08
CA GLN A 50 -4.78 13.84 -8.70
C GLN A 50 -4.02 13.01 -7.66
N ALA A 51 -3.59 13.63 -6.57
CA ALA A 51 -2.87 12.93 -5.50
C ALA A 51 -3.72 11.84 -4.84
N TYR A 52 -5.02 12.08 -4.66
CA TYR A 52 -5.97 11.07 -4.20
C TYR A 52 -6.02 9.88 -5.16
N LYS A 53 -6.13 10.12 -6.47
CA LYS A 53 -6.18 9.05 -7.49
C LYS A 53 -4.90 8.24 -7.55
N GLU A 54 -3.75 8.88 -7.41
CA GLU A 54 -2.46 8.19 -7.29
C GLU A 54 -2.43 7.26 -6.05
N CYS A 55 -3.00 7.70 -4.92
CA CYS A 55 -3.11 6.85 -3.73
C CYS A 55 -4.02 5.64 -3.96
N GLU A 56 -5.19 5.84 -4.60
CA GLU A 56 -6.10 4.75 -4.97
C GLU A 56 -5.38 3.69 -5.83
N ILE A 57 -4.63 4.13 -6.84
CA ILE A 57 -3.85 3.24 -7.72
C ILE A 57 -2.79 2.47 -6.93
N ASN A 58 -2.06 3.15 -6.03
CA ASN A 58 -1.03 2.50 -5.22
C ASN A 58 -1.62 1.43 -4.30
N ILE A 59 -2.78 1.70 -3.69
CA ILE A 59 -3.51 0.72 -2.88
C ILE A 59 -3.93 -0.48 -3.71
N GLN A 60 -4.45 -0.27 -4.92
CA GLN A 60 -4.81 -1.37 -5.82
C GLN A 60 -3.60 -2.24 -6.18
N LYS A 61 -2.47 -1.63 -6.56
CA LYS A 61 -1.23 -2.36 -6.84
C LYS A 61 -0.72 -3.16 -5.64
N ILE A 62 -0.85 -2.62 -4.42
CA ILE A 62 -0.49 -3.36 -3.21
C ILE A 62 -1.39 -4.59 -3.02
N LYS A 63 -2.70 -4.46 -3.25
CA LYS A 63 -3.63 -5.60 -3.18
C LYS A 63 -3.30 -6.67 -4.22
N GLU A 64 -3.03 -6.26 -5.47
CA GLU A 64 -2.61 -7.18 -6.54
C GLU A 64 -1.32 -7.92 -6.19
N LEU A 65 -0.37 -7.28 -5.50
CA LEU A 65 0.86 -7.91 -5.02
C LEU A 65 0.66 -8.86 -3.82
N GLN A 66 -0.47 -8.76 -3.11
CA GLN A 66 -0.81 -9.65 -1.99
C GLN A 66 -1.66 -10.84 -2.42
N GLU A 67 -2.39 -10.72 -3.52
CA GLU A 67 -3.24 -11.79 -4.07
C GLU A 67 -2.47 -12.75 -4.99
N ASN A 68 -1.26 -12.39 -5.43
CA ASN A 68 -0.32 -13.25 -6.15
C ASN A 68 0.73 -13.86 -5.21
#